data_AF-A0A147JWN5-F1
#
_entry.id   AF-A0A147JWN5-F1
#
_cell.length_a   1.000
_cell.length_b   1.000
_cell.length_c   1.000
_cell.angle_alpha   90.00
_cell.angle_beta   90.00
_cell.angle_gamma   90.00
#
_symmetry.space_group_name_H-M   'P 1'
#
loop_
_entity.id
_entity.type
_entity.pdbx_description
1 polymer ?
#
loop_
_entity_poly.entity_id
_entity_poly.type
_entity_poly.pdbx_seq_one_letter_code
_entity_poly.pdbx_strand_id
1 'polypeptide(L)'
;MRGRFFGMMMALVVLGVATITSYVVLDHFYGEGYFITSTQTVIIENSGEQVSIDDVRYDVENVEFLESTVVLKYYGGRAPDPATGFSPSEGFSPMISKISVPTNAYEQAQATGEPVTVSSTTTTETKPVNAWPIAAGIGISMGVMVFAVWAGYQEMRGSATSTLLEHGLHDMTVRDVEIVGHIMKLEEFTIPELMKLTKTSKITIWRTVQKLVEQELVQPTEQTKLAANGLGGRGKPSRVYRYVGKTKT
;
A
#
# COMPACT_ATOMS: atom_id res chain seq x y z
N MET A 1 19.80 8.89 -26.66
CA MET A 1 18.33 9.06 -26.73
C MET A 1 17.56 7.74 -26.64
N ARG A 2 17.95 6.65 -27.32
CA ARG A 2 17.20 5.37 -27.34
C ARG A 2 16.86 4.77 -25.95
N GLY A 3 17.76 4.87 -24.96
CA GLY A 3 17.52 4.35 -23.61
C GLY A 3 16.34 5.01 -22.88
N ARG A 4 16.24 6.35 -22.95
CA ARG A 4 15.15 7.13 -22.34
C ARG A 4 13.77 6.73 -22.85
N PHE A 5 13.68 6.45 -24.15
CA PHE A 5 12.43 6.01 -24.76
C PHE A 5 11.97 4.64 -24.24
N PHE A 6 12.91 3.71 -24.02
CA PHE A 6 12.60 2.38 -23.52
C PHE A 6 12.04 2.40 -22.09
N GLY A 7 12.66 3.18 -21.19
CA GLY A 7 12.18 3.34 -19.81
C GLY A 7 10.79 3.94 -19.74
N MET A 8 10.55 4.98 -20.54
CA MET A 8 9.23 5.62 -20.65
C MET A 8 8.17 4.64 -21.19
N MET A 9 8.51 3.85 -22.21
CA MET A 9 7.58 2.86 -22.77
C MET A 9 7.23 1.76 -21.76
N MET A 10 8.20 1.24 -21.01
CA MET A 10 7.94 0.27 -19.95
C MET A 10 7.02 0.84 -18.86
N ALA A 11 7.24 2.09 -18.44
CA ALA A 11 6.38 2.75 -17.46
C ALA A 11 4.93 2.91 -17.97
N LEU A 12 4.74 3.29 -19.24
CA LEU A 12 3.42 3.41 -19.86
C LEU A 12 2.70 2.06 -19.99
N VAL A 13 3.42 0.99 -20.34
CA VAL A 13 2.86 -0.37 -20.39
C VAL A 13 2.40 -0.82 -19.01
N VAL A 14 3.23 -0.63 -17.98
CA VAL A 14 2.86 -0.98 -16.59
C VAL A 14 1.66 -0.18 -16.12
N LEU A 15 1.63 1.13 -16.40
CA LEU A 15 0.49 1.99 -16.08
C LEU A 15 -0.79 1.47 -16.72
N GLY A 16 -0.77 1.15 -18.02
CA GLY A 16 -1.93 0.61 -18.74
C GLY A 16 -2.42 -0.71 -18.16
N VAL A 17 -1.51 -1.68 -17.97
CA VAL A 17 -1.85 -3.00 -17.42
C VAL A 17 -2.40 -2.88 -16.00
N ALA A 18 -1.75 -2.10 -15.12
CA ALA A 18 -2.19 -1.89 -13.75
C ALA A 18 -3.56 -1.20 -13.69
N THR A 19 -3.82 -0.23 -14.56
CA THR A 19 -5.12 0.47 -14.62
C THR A 19 -6.22 -0.50 -15.04
N ILE A 20 -6.02 -1.25 -16.13
CA ILE A 20 -7.03 -2.18 -16.66
C ILE A 20 -7.32 -3.29 -15.65
N THR A 21 -6.28 -3.91 -15.07
CA THR A 21 -6.46 -4.99 -14.09
C THR A 21 -7.13 -4.49 -12.82
N SER A 22 -6.75 -3.30 -12.32
CA SER A 22 -7.40 -2.70 -11.15
C SER A 22 -8.86 -2.35 -11.43
N TYR A 23 -9.16 -1.85 -12.63
CA TYR A 23 -10.54 -1.57 -13.04
C TYR A 23 -11.38 -2.83 -13.04
N VAL A 24 -10.92 -3.91 -13.68
CA VAL A 24 -11.66 -5.19 -13.72
C VAL A 24 -11.94 -5.74 -12.32
N VAL A 25 -10.94 -5.67 -11.42
CA VAL A 25 -11.11 -6.13 -10.03
C VAL A 25 -12.09 -5.25 -9.26
N LEU A 26 -11.97 -3.93 -9.36
CA LEU A 26 -12.85 -3.00 -8.66
C LEU A 26 -14.28 -3.05 -9.20
N ASP A 27 -14.45 -3.19 -10.51
CA ASP A 27 -15.75 -3.36 -11.14
C ASP A 27 -16.41 -4.68 -10.71
N HIS A 28 -15.63 -5.76 -10.57
CA HIS A 28 -16.14 -7.02 -10.04
C HIS A 28 -16.62 -6.91 -8.59
N PHE A 29 -15.91 -6.16 -7.73
CA PHE A 29 -16.28 -6.02 -6.31
C PHE A 29 -17.31 -4.92 -6.04
N TYR A 30 -17.34 -3.86 -6.84
CA TYR A 30 -18.10 -2.63 -6.55
C TYR A 30 -19.01 -2.17 -7.70
N GLY A 31 -18.96 -2.84 -8.85
CA GLY A 31 -19.73 -2.51 -10.06
C GLY A 31 -21.15 -3.07 -10.04
N GLU A 32 -21.39 -4.18 -9.34
CA GLU A 32 -22.74 -4.65 -9.05
C GLU A 32 -23.30 -3.84 -7.86
N GLY A 33 -24.42 -3.16 -8.07
CA GLY A 33 -25.17 -2.56 -6.97
C GLY A 33 -25.74 -3.66 -6.10
N TYR A 34 -25.27 -3.77 -4.86
CA TYR A 34 -25.83 -4.74 -3.92
C TYR A 34 -26.97 -4.10 -3.13
N PHE A 35 -28.04 -4.87 -2.94
CA PHE A 35 -29.10 -4.54 -1.99
C PHE A 35 -28.72 -5.17 -0.66
N ILE A 36 -28.38 -4.34 0.31
CA ILE A 36 -28.21 -4.81 1.69
C ILE A 36 -29.58 -4.70 2.34
N THR A 37 -30.26 -5.84 2.45
CA THR A 37 -31.51 -5.95 3.21
C THR A 37 -31.18 -6.29 4.65
N SER A 38 -31.32 -5.31 5.55
CA SER A 38 -31.21 -5.53 6.99
C SER A 38 -32.61 -5.52 7.58
N THR A 39 -33.02 -6.66 8.13
CA THR A 39 -34.25 -6.77 8.93
C THR A 39 -33.87 -6.52 10.38
N GLN A 40 -34.41 -5.47 10.96
CA GLN A 40 -34.21 -5.11 12.36
C GLN A 40 -35.55 -5.17 13.09
N THR A 41 -35.51 -5.65 14.34
CA THR A 41 -36.70 -5.64 15.20
C THR A 41 -36.67 -4.35 16.01
N VAL A 42 -37.69 -3.51 15.80
CA VAL A 42 -37.85 -2.23 16.47
C VAL A 42 -39.01 -2.36 17.43
N ILE A 43 -38.77 -2.09 18.71
CA ILE A 43 -39.82 -2.04 19.73
C ILE A 43 -40.05 -0.57 20.06
N ILE A 44 -41.25 -0.08 19.79
CA ILE A 44 -41.66 1.28 20.15
C ILE A 44 -42.17 1.22 21.59
N GLU A 45 -41.51 1.91 22.51
CA GLU A 45 -41.81 1.93 23.94
C GLU A 45 -42.28 3.33 24.36
N ASN A 46 -42.96 3.41 25.52
CA ASN A 46 -43.35 4.67 26.16
C ASN A 46 -44.01 5.67 25.21
N SER A 47 -45.09 5.26 24.54
CA SER A 47 -45.85 6.11 23.60
C SER A 47 -45.03 6.69 22.46
N GLY A 48 -43.92 6.05 22.07
CA GLY A 48 -43.05 6.50 20.98
C GLY A 48 -42.00 7.53 21.38
N GLU A 49 -41.80 7.78 22.67
CA GLU A 49 -40.67 8.55 23.19
C GLU A 49 -39.36 7.74 23.18
N GLN A 50 -39.46 6.41 23.20
CA GLN A 50 -38.32 5.51 23.21
C GLN A 50 -38.46 4.42 22.15
N VAL A 51 -37.32 4.01 21.58
CA VAL A 51 -37.23 2.86 20.68
C VAL A 51 -36.13 1.92 21.11
N SER A 52 -36.43 0.63 21.14
CA SER A 52 -35.43 -0.42 21.33
C SER A 52 -35.12 -1.07 19.98
N ILE A 53 -33.84 -1.10 19.59
CA ILE A 53 -33.34 -1.74 18.37
C ILE A 53 -32.30 -2.76 18.83
N ASP A 54 -32.53 -4.03 18.50
CA ASP A 54 -31.66 -5.15 18.90
C ASP A 54 -31.31 -5.15 20.40
N ASP A 55 -32.32 -4.90 21.26
CA ASP A 55 -32.22 -4.84 22.73
C ASP A 55 -31.47 -3.61 23.28
N VAL A 56 -31.17 -2.61 22.44
CA VAL A 56 -30.58 -1.34 22.85
C VAL A 56 -31.63 -0.24 22.77
N ARG A 57 -31.86 0.46 23.89
CA ARG A 57 -32.81 1.58 23.99
C ARG A 57 -32.21 2.90 23.53
N TYR A 58 -33.01 3.66 22.79
CA TYR A 58 -32.71 5.00 22.31
C TYR A 58 -33.87 5.94 22.59
N ASP A 59 -33.57 7.14 23.07
CA ASP A 59 -34.56 8.22 23.19
C ASP A 59 -34.78 8.88 21.83
N VAL A 60 -36.04 9.07 21.47
CA VAL A 60 -36.45 9.71 20.22
C VAL A 60 -36.39 11.23 20.41
N GLU A 61 -35.55 11.90 19.61
CA GLU A 61 -35.40 13.36 19.67
C GLU A 61 -36.44 14.07 18.81
N ASN A 62 -36.74 13.52 17.64
CA ASN A 62 -37.63 14.16 16.68
C ASN A 62 -38.36 13.11 15.83
N VAL A 63 -39.59 13.44 15.44
CA VAL A 63 -40.53 12.57 14.74
C VAL A 63 -41.01 13.30 13.49
N GLU A 64 -40.73 12.74 12.31
CA GLU A 64 -41.21 13.26 11.02
C GLU A 64 -42.27 12.33 10.43
N PHE A 65 -43.47 12.86 10.20
CA PHE A 65 -44.57 12.12 9.59
C PHE A 65 -44.50 12.19 8.05
N LEU A 66 -44.51 11.03 7.40
CA LEU A 66 -44.70 10.85 5.96
C LEU A 66 -46.01 10.08 5.72
N GLU A 67 -46.48 10.01 4.48
CA GLU A 67 -47.83 9.49 4.14
C GLU A 67 -48.18 8.11 4.73
N SER A 68 -47.21 7.19 4.84
CA SER A 68 -47.41 5.83 5.38
C SER A 68 -46.35 5.40 6.40
N THR A 69 -45.38 6.27 6.70
CA THR A 69 -44.26 5.97 7.57
C THR A 69 -43.94 7.15 8.47
N VAL A 70 -43.50 6.87 9.68
CA VAL A 70 -42.96 7.84 10.63
C VAL A 70 -41.45 7.63 10.72
N VAL A 71 -40.68 8.69 10.54
CA VAL A 71 -39.23 8.68 10.65
C VAL A 71 -38.84 9.20 12.03
N LEU A 72 -38.31 8.31 12.86
CA LEU A 72 -37.82 8.61 14.20
C LEU A 72 -36.33 8.95 14.11
N LYS A 73 -35.96 10.14 14.58
CA LYS A 73 -34.56 10.57 14.73
C LYS A 73 -34.11 10.33 16.15
N TYR A 74 -33.00 9.64 16.30
CA TYR A 74 -32.40 9.33 17.60
C TYR A 74 -30.88 9.48 17.51
N TYR A 75 -30.24 9.77 18.64
CA TYR A 75 -28.79 9.83 18.70
C TYR A 75 -28.20 8.44 18.82
N GLY A 76 -27.54 8.00 17.73
CA GLY A 76 -26.75 6.78 17.69
C GLY A 76 -25.42 7.00 18.40
N GLY A 77 -25.44 6.98 19.72
CA GLY A 77 -24.24 6.91 20.55
C GLY A 77 -24.42 5.76 21.52
N ARG A 78 -23.43 4.89 21.64
CA ARG A 78 -23.40 3.95 22.77
C ARG A 78 -23.45 4.83 24.01
N ALA A 79 -24.50 4.70 24.84
CA ALA A 79 -24.53 5.38 26.13
C ALA A 79 -23.18 5.09 26.80
N PRO A 80 -22.43 6.12 27.23
CA PRO A 80 -21.10 5.91 27.76
C PRO A 80 -21.21 4.90 28.91
N ASP A 81 -20.60 3.73 28.74
CA ASP A 81 -20.60 2.73 29.79
C ASP A 81 -19.82 3.33 30.97
N PRO A 82 -20.48 3.64 32.10
CA PRO A 82 -19.84 4.32 33.22
C PRO A 82 -18.66 3.52 33.77
N ALA A 83 -18.57 2.21 33.47
CA ALA A 83 -17.45 1.36 33.87
C ALA A 83 -16.17 1.55 33.02
N THR A 84 -16.28 2.06 31.79
CA THR A 84 -15.14 2.10 30.84
C THR A 84 -14.34 3.40 30.86
N GLY A 85 -14.86 4.46 31.50
CA GLY A 85 -14.17 5.77 31.61
C GLY A 85 -13.85 6.43 30.27
N PHE A 86 -14.40 5.91 29.16
CA PHE A 86 -14.12 6.40 27.82
C PHE A 86 -15.03 7.61 27.54
N SER A 87 -14.48 8.81 27.71
CA SER A 87 -15.10 10.02 27.17
C SER A 87 -14.94 10.00 25.65
N PRO A 88 -16.02 10.03 24.86
CA PRO A 88 -15.90 10.17 23.41
C PRO A 88 -15.15 11.46 23.10
N SER A 89 -14.07 11.36 22.33
CA SER A 89 -13.24 12.52 21.95
C SER A 89 -14.11 13.56 21.22
N GLU A 90 -13.96 14.84 21.58
CA GLU A 90 -14.73 16.02 21.11
C GLU A 90 -14.75 16.27 19.58
N GLY A 91 -14.22 15.35 18.77
CA GLY A 91 -14.17 15.46 17.30
C GLY A 91 -15.25 14.68 16.53
N PHE A 92 -16.10 13.88 17.20
CA PHE A 92 -17.17 13.16 16.52
C PHE A 92 -18.49 13.95 16.60
N SER A 93 -18.91 14.54 15.48
CA SER A 93 -20.28 15.03 15.36
C SER A 93 -21.24 13.86 15.61
N PRO A 94 -22.21 13.99 16.52
CA PRO A 94 -23.12 12.90 16.84
C PRO A 94 -23.87 12.50 15.56
N MET A 95 -23.77 11.22 15.20
CA MET A 95 -24.39 10.71 13.99
C MET A 95 -25.89 10.53 14.27
N ILE A 96 -26.69 11.48 13.80
CA ILE A 96 -28.16 11.41 13.88
C ILE A 96 -28.58 10.21 13.04
N SER A 97 -29.11 9.18 13.71
CA SER A 97 -29.63 7.99 13.07
C SER A 97 -31.13 8.17 12.82
N LYS A 98 -31.63 7.56 11.75
CA LYS A 98 -33.04 7.64 11.35
C LYS A 98 -33.59 6.25 11.19
N ILE A 99 -34.77 5.98 11.73
CA ILE A 99 -35.49 4.74 11.53
C ILE A 99 -36.91 5.00 11.06
N SER A 100 -37.34 4.29 10.02
CA SER A 100 -38.69 4.39 9.48
C SER A 100 -39.55 3.28 10.06
N VAL A 101 -40.67 3.65 10.67
CA VAL A 101 -41.69 2.74 11.20
C VAL A 101 -43.05 3.02 10.53
N PRO A 102 -43.91 2.00 10.33
CA PRO A 102 -45.26 2.21 9.80
C PRO A 102 -46.10 3.15 10.71
N THR A 103 -46.84 4.07 10.11
CA THR A 103 -47.65 5.06 10.87
C THR A 103 -48.66 4.39 11.80
N ASN A 104 -49.30 3.30 11.36
CA ASN A 104 -50.25 2.55 12.18
C ASN A 104 -49.63 1.96 13.45
N ALA A 105 -48.41 1.45 13.38
CA ALA A 105 -47.71 0.89 14.53
C ALA A 105 -47.32 1.97 15.54
N TYR A 106 -46.91 3.14 15.04
CA TYR A 106 -46.58 4.29 15.88
C TYR A 106 -47.83 4.87 16.57
N GLU A 107 -48.93 5.06 15.84
CA GLU A 107 -50.21 5.52 16.39
C GLU A 107 -50.78 4.52 17.41
N GLN A 108 -50.64 3.20 17.16
CA GLN A 108 -51.03 2.17 18.11
C GLN A 108 -50.22 2.26 19.41
N ALA A 109 -48.91 2.47 19.32
CA ALA A 109 -48.05 2.65 20.50
C ALA A 109 -48.45 3.90 21.29
N GLN A 110 -48.79 5.01 20.62
CA GLN A 110 -49.28 6.23 21.27
C GLN A 110 -50.64 6.05 21.94
N ALA A 111 -51.57 5.34 21.29
CA ALA A 111 -52.92 5.17 21.79
C ALA A 111 -53.02 4.20 22.98
N THR A 112 -52.17 3.16 22.98
CA THR A 112 -52.20 2.09 24.00
C THR A 112 -51.21 2.31 25.13
N GLY A 113 -50.09 2.99 24.86
CA GLY A 113 -48.95 3.09 25.78
C GLY A 113 -48.20 1.78 25.98
N GLU A 114 -48.62 0.69 25.30
CA GLU A 114 -47.98 -0.62 25.38
C GLU A 114 -46.87 -0.75 24.33
N PRO A 115 -45.81 -1.55 24.60
CA PRO A 115 -44.74 -1.78 23.63
C PRO A 115 -45.26 -2.43 22.34
N VAL A 116 -44.99 -1.80 21.19
CA VAL A 116 -45.36 -2.34 19.87
C VAL A 116 -44.12 -2.83 19.15
N THR A 117 -44.10 -4.11 18.78
CA THR A 117 -42.98 -4.72 18.03
C THR A 117 -43.22 -4.61 16.53
N VAL A 118 -42.26 -4.02 15.81
CA VAL A 118 -42.29 -3.83 14.36
C VAL A 118 -41.03 -4.44 13.76
N SER A 119 -41.18 -5.27 12.74
CA SER A 119 -40.06 -5.69 11.91
C SER A 119 -39.86 -4.65 10.81
N SER A 120 -38.81 -3.84 10.91
CA SER A 120 -38.45 -2.86 9.89
C SER A 120 -37.39 -3.47 8.99
N THR A 121 -37.68 -3.57 7.70
CA THR A 121 -36.73 -4.05 6.70
C THR A 121 -36.16 -2.85 5.96
N THR A 122 -34.96 -2.44 6.34
CA THR A 122 -34.24 -1.37 5.63
C THR A 122 -33.48 -2.01 4.47
N THR A 123 -33.89 -1.68 3.24
CA THR A 123 -33.12 -2.03 2.05
C THR A 123 -32.24 -0.84 1.69
N THR A 124 -30.94 -0.94 1.96
CA THR A 124 -29.97 0.04 1.48
C THR A 124 -29.54 -0.35 0.07
N GLU A 125 -29.94 0.43 -0.91
CA GLU A 125 -29.42 0.33 -2.27
C GLU A 125 -28.08 1.07 -2.33
N THR A 126 -26.99 0.33 -2.49
CA THR A 126 -25.70 0.96 -2.75
C THR A 126 -25.60 1.24 -4.23
N LYS A 127 -25.51 2.53 -4.60
CA LYS A 127 -25.22 2.93 -5.98
C LYS A 127 -23.84 2.35 -6.39
N PRO A 128 -23.71 1.77 -7.61
CA PRO A 128 -22.43 1.25 -8.08
C PRO A 128 -21.36 2.35 -8.02
N VAL A 129 -20.21 2.01 -7.43
CA VAL A 129 -19.10 2.94 -7.30
C VAL A 129 -18.41 3.02 -8.65
N ASN A 130 -18.25 4.24 -9.18
CA ASN A 130 -17.45 4.41 -10.40
C ASN A 130 -15.98 4.11 -10.10
N ALA A 131 -15.52 2.91 -10.48
CA ALA A 131 -14.18 2.41 -10.19
C ALA A 131 -13.05 3.11 -11.01
N TRP A 132 -13.39 3.82 -12.08
CA TRP A 132 -12.40 4.41 -13.01
C TRP A 132 -11.36 5.32 -12.34
N PRO A 133 -11.74 6.31 -11.50
CA PRO A 133 -10.76 7.21 -10.88
C PRO A 133 -9.80 6.48 -9.94
N ILE A 134 -10.30 5.48 -9.21
CA ILE A 134 -9.49 4.67 -8.28
C ILE A 134 -8.49 3.83 -9.07
N ALA A 135 -8.96 3.13 -10.12
CA ALA A 135 -8.11 2.33 -10.99
C ALA A 135 -7.02 3.16 -11.68
N ALA A 136 -7.37 4.36 -12.18
CA ALA A 136 -6.41 5.30 -12.77
C ALA A 136 -5.34 5.74 -11.76
N GLY A 137 -5.73 6.02 -10.51
CA GLY A 137 -4.78 6.37 -9.44
C GLY A 137 -3.78 5.25 -9.16
N ILE A 138 -4.23 4.00 -9.11
CA ILE A 138 -3.36 2.84 -8.94
C ILE A 138 -2.40 2.71 -10.13
N GLY A 139 -2.90 2.85 -11.36
CA GLY A 139 -2.08 2.81 -12.56
C GLY A 139 -0.97 3.86 -12.59
N ILE A 140 -1.31 5.11 -12.27
CA ILE A 140 -0.34 6.23 -12.24
C ILE A 140 0.74 5.97 -11.19
N SER A 141 0.36 5.57 -9.98
CA SER A 141 1.34 5.32 -8.90
C SER A 141 2.32 4.20 -9.25
N MET A 142 1.85 3.10 -9.85
CA MET A 142 2.70 2.01 -10.33
C MET A 142 3.61 2.44 -11.49
N GLY A 143 3.08 3.19 -12.45
CA GLY A 143 3.87 3.71 -13.58
C GLY A 143 5.03 4.61 -13.12
N VAL A 144 4.76 5.53 -12.19
CA VAL A 144 5.78 6.42 -11.60
C VAL A 144 6.84 5.61 -10.85
N MET A 145 6.44 4.62 -10.05
CA MET A 145 7.37 3.78 -9.30
C MET A 145 8.35 3.03 -10.22
N VAL A 146 7.84 2.41 -11.28
CA VAL A 146 8.67 1.70 -12.27
C VAL A 146 9.61 2.67 -13.00
N PHE A 147 9.12 3.85 -13.36
CA PHE A 147 9.96 4.87 -13.99
C PHE A 147 11.09 5.33 -13.07
N ALA A 148 10.80 5.57 -11.79
CA ALA A 148 11.81 5.98 -10.81
C ALA A 148 12.91 4.92 -10.61
N VAL A 149 12.53 3.65 -10.47
CA VAL A 149 13.49 2.54 -10.35
C VAL A 149 14.36 2.43 -11.61
N TRP A 150 13.76 2.58 -12.79
CA TRP A 150 14.48 2.54 -14.06
C TRP A 150 15.45 3.72 -14.20
N ALA A 151 15.01 4.93 -13.86
CA ALA A 151 15.83 6.14 -13.93
C ALA A 151 17.04 6.04 -12.99
N GLY A 152 16.85 5.60 -11.74
CA GLY A 152 17.95 5.39 -10.80
C GLY A 152 18.92 4.31 -11.28
N TYR A 153 18.44 3.25 -11.92
CA TYR A 153 19.30 2.23 -12.51
C TYR A 153 20.17 2.75 -13.66
N GLN A 154 19.63 3.64 -14.50
CA GLN A 154 20.40 4.28 -15.57
C GLN A 154 21.47 5.22 -15.02
N GLU A 155 21.14 6.00 -13.99
CA GLU A 155 22.09 6.92 -13.36
C GLU A 155 23.29 6.17 -12.77
N MET A 156 23.05 5.07 -12.04
CA MET A 156 24.11 4.22 -11.51
C MET A 156 25.01 3.65 -12.62
N ARG A 157 24.41 3.18 -13.73
CA ARG A 157 25.18 2.69 -14.88
C ARG A 157 25.98 3.80 -15.55
N GLY A 158 25.41 4.99 -15.67
CA GLY A 158 26.07 6.17 -16.22
C GLY A 158 27.31 6.54 -15.42
N SER A 159 27.17 6.66 -14.10
CA SER A 159 28.29 6.94 -13.19
C SER A 159 29.38 5.86 -13.23
N ALA A 160 29.00 4.58 -13.24
CA ALA A 160 29.98 3.51 -13.37
C ALA A 160 30.72 3.57 -14.71
N THR A 161 30.01 3.86 -15.81
CA THR A 161 30.62 3.96 -17.14
C THR A 161 31.54 5.18 -17.25
N SER A 162 31.17 6.32 -16.68
CA SER A 162 32.00 7.54 -16.71
C SER A 162 33.31 7.34 -15.94
N THR A 163 33.26 6.76 -14.74
CA THR A 163 34.47 6.46 -13.96
C THR A 163 35.40 5.50 -14.70
N LEU A 164 34.84 4.50 -15.40
CA LEU A 164 35.63 3.56 -16.19
C LEU A 164 36.28 4.20 -17.42
N LEU A 165 35.56 5.11 -18.09
CA LEU A 165 36.10 5.88 -19.21
C LEU A 165 37.23 6.82 -18.75
N GLU A 166 37.06 7.50 -17.63
CA GLU A 166 38.07 8.40 -17.06
C GLU A 166 39.39 7.69 -16.72
N HIS A 167 39.33 6.42 -16.30
CA HIS A 167 40.50 5.63 -15.89
C HIS A 167 41.02 4.69 -17.00
N GLY A 168 40.69 4.98 -18.27
CA GLY A 168 41.29 4.27 -19.40
C GLY A 168 40.72 2.87 -19.67
N LEU A 169 39.72 2.39 -18.93
CA LEU A 169 39.14 1.03 -19.05
C LEU A 169 38.08 0.92 -20.17
N HIS A 170 38.44 1.34 -21.38
CA HIS A 170 37.52 1.43 -22.54
C HIS A 170 37.12 0.06 -23.11
N ASP A 171 37.91 -0.97 -22.80
CA ASP A 171 37.78 -2.37 -23.26
C ASP A 171 36.93 -3.24 -22.32
N MET A 172 36.28 -2.65 -21.30
CA MET A 172 35.39 -3.37 -20.39
C MET A 172 34.04 -3.71 -21.01
N THR A 173 33.54 -4.92 -20.73
CA THR A 173 32.24 -5.38 -21.20
C THR A 173 31.11 -4.78 -20.37
N VAL A 174 29.87 -4.80 -20.88
CA VAL A 174 28.67 -4.36 -20.11
C VAL A 174 28.56 -5.06 -18.76
N ARG A 175 28.99 -6.33 -18.69
CA ARG A 175 29.00 -7.10 -17.44
C ARG A 175 30.06 -6.61 -16.45
N ASP A 176 31.21 -6.15 -16.93
CA ASP A 176 32.24 -5.55 -16.09
C ASP A 176 31.77 -4.22 -15.48
N VAL A 177 31.05 -3.41 -16.26
CA VAL A 177 30.43 -2.17 -15.77
C VAL A 177 29.43 -2.44 -14.65
N GLU A 178 28.63 -3.51 -14.76
CA GLU A 178 27.70 -3.91 -13.69
C GLU A 178 28.43 -4.32 -12.41
N ILE A 179 29.52 -5.09 -12.53
CA ILE A 179 30.36 -5.46 -11.37
C ILE A 179 30.92 -4.20 -10.69
N VAL A 180 31.40 -3.24 -11.48
CA VAL A 180 31.94 -1.96 -10.98
C VAL A 180 30.85 -1.15 -10.28
N GLY A 181 29.66 -1.06 -10.85
CA GLY A 181 28.52 -0.37 -10.20
C GLY A 181 28.17 -0.98 -8.84
N HIS A 182 28.24 -2.30 -8.70
CA HIS A 182 28.06 -2.97 -7.40
C HIS A 182 29.22 -2.70 -6.42
N ILE A 183 30.46 -2.65 -6.90
CA ILE A 183 31.64 -2.28 -6.11
C ILE A 183 31.49 -0.86 -5.55
N MET A 184 31.10 0.11 -6.38
CA MET A 184 30.89 1.51 -5.98
C MET A 184 29.79 1.66 -4.93
N LYS A 185 28.76 0.82 -5.00
CA LYS A 185 27.62 0.82 -4.06
C LYS A 185 27.96 0.21 -2.71
N LEU A 186 28.76 -0.85 -2.68
CA LEU A 186 29.12 -1.56 -1.45
C LEU A 186 30.22 -0.86 -0.65
N GLU A 187 31.10 -0.10 -1.34
CA GLU A 187 32.31 0.54 -0.81
C GLU A 187 33.35 -0.45 -0.28
N GLU A 188 32.95 -1.40 0.56
CA GLU A 188 33.75 -2.54 1.02
C GLU A 188 33.08 -3.85 0.63
N PHE A 189 33.85 -4.76 0.04
CA PHE A 189 33.28 -5.98 -0.52
C PHE A 189 34.26 -7.17 -0.47
N THR A 190 33.71 -8.36 -0.60
CA THR A 190 34.48 -9.58 -0.85
C THR A 190 34.12 -10.17 -2.22
N ILE A 191 35.03 -10.94 -2.82
CA ILE A 191 34.77 -11.61 -4.11
C ILE A 191 33.52 -12.53 -4.05
N PRO A 192 33.32 -13.38 -3.02
CA PRO A 192 32.11 -14.20 -2.93
C PRO A 192 30.81 -13.39 -2.82
N GLU A 193 30.86 -12.23 -2.17
CA GLU A 193 29.71 -11.34 -2.04
C GLU A 193 29.33 -10.71 -3.38
N LEU A 194 30.32 -10.24 -4.15
CA LEU A 194 30.09 -9.79 -5.53
C LEU A 194 29.56 -10.91 -6.42
N MET A 195 30.04 -12.14 -6.27
CA MET A 195 29.54 -13.29 -7.03
C MET A 195 28.04 -13.50 -6.81
N LYS A 196 27.57 -13.36 -5.56
CA LYS A 196 26.15 -13.53 -5.21
C LYS A 196 25.27 -12.44 -5.83
N LEU A 197 25.75 -11.19 -5.80
CA LEU A 197 24.99 -10.04 -6.29
C LEU A 197 24.93 -10.01 -7.82
N THR A 198 26.06 -10.25 -8.47
CA THR A 198 26.20 -10.12 -9.94
C THR A 198 25.93 -11.43 -10.68
N LYS A 199 25.75 -12.56 -9.96
CA LYS A 199 25.60 -13.92 -10.51
C LYS A 199 26.67 -14.28 -11.55
N THR A 200 27.86 -13.74 -11.36
CA THR A 200 28.99 -13.87 -12.29
C THR A 200 30.04 -14.83 -11.74
N SER A 201 30.79 -15.47 -12.63
CA SER A 201 31.84 -16.41 -12.25
C SER A 201 32.92 -15.74 -11.40
N LYS A 202 33.52 -16.50 -10.48
CA LYS A 202 34.62 -16.03 -9.62
C LYS A 202 35.77 -15.44 -10.42
N ILE A 203 36.12 -16.08 -11.55
CA ILE A 203 37.27 -15.68 -12.36
C ILE A 203 37.02 -14.35 -13.08
N THR A 204 35.79 -14.12 -13.55
CA THR A 204 35.42 -12.84 -14.17
C THR A 204 35.52 -11.72 -13.13
N ILE A 205 34.87 -11.86 -11.97
CA ILE A 205 34.94 -10.85 -10.90
C ILE A 205 36.37 -10.62 -10.45
N TRP A 206 37.16 -11.69 -10.28
CA TRP A 206 38.56 -11.54 -9.90
C TRP A 206 39.36 -10.74 -10.94
N ARG A 207 39.20 -11.03 -12.24
CA ARG A 207 39.85 -10.26 -13.31
C ARG A 207 39.42 -8.79 -13.31
N THR A 208 38.12 -8.53 -13.15
CA THR A 208 37.56 -7.19 -13.06
C THR A 208 38.16 -6.43 -11.86
N VAL A 209 38.22 -7.06 -10.69
CA VAL A 209 38.82 -6.47 -9.48
C VAL A 209 40.31 -6.23 -9.65
N GLN A 210 41.07 -7.14 -10.27
CA GLN A 210 42.49 -6.92 -10.55
C GLN A 210 42.71 -5.71 -11.46
N LYS A 211 41.95 -5.58 -12.55
CA LYS A 211 41.99 -4.40 -13.41
C LYS A 211 41.72 -3.10 -12.63
N LEU A 212 40.76 -3.12 -11.71
CA LEU A 212 40.45 -1.95 -10.87
C LEU A 212 41.54 -1.66 -9.83
N VAL A 213 42.23 -2.69 -9.32
CA VAL A 213 43.38 -2.51 -8.41
C VAL A 213 44.57 -1.92 -9.15
N GLU A 214 44.84 -2.39 -10.38
CA GLU A 214 45.89 -1.85 -11.26
C GLU A 214 45.67 -0.37 -11.57
N GLN A 215 44.41 0.06 -11.69
CA GLN A 215 44.03 1.46 -11.92
C GLN A 215 43.81 2.25 -10.62
N GLU A 216 44.23 1.71 -9.47
CA GLU A 216 44.10 2.33 -8.14
C GLU A 216 42.67 2.70 -7.72
N LEU A 217 41.64 2.15 -8.38
CA LEU A 217 40.22 2.37 -8.06
C LEU A 217 39.76 1.50 -6.89
N VAL A 218 40.44 0.39 -6.65
CA VAL A 218 40.16 -0.55 -5.56
C VAL A 218 41.46 -0.85 -4.83
N GLN A 219 41.43 -0.80 -3.49
CA GLN A 219 42.55 -1.19 -2.65
C GLN A 219 42.21 -2.45 -1.85
N PRO A 220 43.11 -3.44 -1.83
CA PRO A 220 42.92 -4.59 -0.96
C PRO A 220 43.20 -4.19 0.49
N THR A 221 42.32 -4.53 1.41
CA THR A 221 42.53 -4.24 2.83
C THR A 221 43.26 -5.40 3.52
N GLU A 222 43.79 -5.15 4.71
CA GLU A 222 44.37 -6.18 5.59
C GLU A 222 43.29 -7.03 6.27
N GLN A 223 42.04 -6.57 6.24
CA GLN A 223 40.94 -7.27 6.87
C GLN A 223 40.55 -8.51 6.06
N THR A 224 40.22 -9.57 6.79
CA THR A 224 39.61 -10.75 6.20
C THR A 224 38.26 -10.98 6.86
N LYS A 225 37.26 -11.28 6.02
CA LYS A 225 35.93 -11.62 6.49
C LYS A 225 35.77 -13.13 6.40
N LEU A 226 35.38 -13.76 7.51
CA LEU A 226 34.93 -15.13 7.48
C LEU A 226 33.75 -15.21 6.51
N ALA A 227 33.68 -16.26 5.70
CA ALA A 227 32.56 -16.48 4.82
C ALA A 227 31.32 -16.81 5.66
N ALA A 228 30.66 -15.79 6.20
CA ALA A 228 29.37 -15.91 6.84
C ALA A 228 28.42 -16.52 5.80
N ASN A 229 27.89 -17.70 6.10
CA ASN A 229 26.96 -18.49 5.28
C ASN A 229 27.57 -19.44 4.22
N GLY A 230 28.76 -20.02 4.45
CA GLY A 230 29.26 -21.14 3.62
C GLY A 230 29.75 -20.73 2.21
N LEU A 231 29.95 -19.44 1.98
CA LEU A 231 30.33 -18.84 0.70
C LEU A 231 31.83 -18.89 0.35
N GLY A 232 32.64 -19.45 1.25
CA GLY A 232 34.06 -19.70 1.02
C GLY A 232 34.27 -21.21 1.09
N GLY A 233 34.65 -21.83 -0.02
CA GLY A 233 35.03 -23.24 -0.03
C GLY A 233 35.92 -23.55 1.16
N ARG A 234 35.45 -24.44 2.04
CA ARG A 234 36.19 -25.00 3.18
C ARG A 234 36.60 -23.98 4.26
N GLY A 235 35.80 -22.92 4.50
CA GLY A 235 35.99 -22.00 5.62
C GLY A 235 37.17 -21.03 5.49
N LYS A 236 37.73 -20.88 4.29
CA LYS A 236 38.84 -19.95 4.06
C LYS A 236 38.38 -18.50 4.22
N PRO A 237 39.10 -17.67 5.00
CA PRO A 237 38.81 -16.25 5.10
C PRO A 237 38.93 -15.59 3.71
N SER A 238 37.97 -14.73 3.37
CA SER A 238 37.98 -13.97 2.13
C SER A 238 38.58 -12.59 2.38
N ARG A 239 39.51 -12.18 1.51
CA ARG A 239 40.11 -10.83 1.56
C ARG A 239 39.03 -9.79 1.26
N VAL A 240 39.04 -8.72 2.05
CA VAL A 240 38.17 -7.56 1.85
C VAL A 240 38.87 -6.57 0.92
N TYR A 241 38.11 -5.97 0.02
CA TYR A 241 38.54 -4.93 -0.90
C TYR A 241 37.72 -3.67 -0.63
N ARG A 242 38.33 -2.50 -0.77
CA ARG A 242 37.68 -1.20 -0.61
C ARG A 242 37.76 -0.41 -1.91
N TYR A 243 36.63 0.15 -2.34
CA TYR A 243 36.58 1.11 -3.43
C TYR A 243 37.11 2.47 -2.96
N VAL A 244 38.12 2.99 -3.64
CA VAL A 244 38.78 4.27 -3.29
C VAL A 244 38.61 5.35 -4.34
N GLY A 245 37.98 5.03 -5.48
CA GLY A 245 37.77 5.96 -6.60
C GLY A 245 36.77 7.10 -6.36
N LYS A 246 36.38 7.40 -5.10
CA LYS A 246 35.49 8.53 -4.79
C LYS A 246 36.22 9.87 -4.60
N THR A 247 37.56 9.92 -4.61
CA THR A 247 38.25 11.15 -4.20
C THR A 247 39.61 11.38 -4.86
N LYS A 248 39.63 12.25 -5.88
CA LYS A 248 40.55 13.39 -5.99
C LYS A 248 39.84 14.51 -6.76
N THR A 249 38.97 15.25 -6.08
CA THR A 249 38.68 16.66 -6.37
C THR A 249 38.94 17.45 -5.12
#